data_AF-A0A642V153-F1
#
_entry.id   AF-A0A642V153-F1
#
_cell.length_a   1.000
_cell.length_b   1.000
_cell.length_c   1.000
_cell.angle_alpha   90.00
_cell.angle_beta   90.00
_cell.angle_gamma   90.00
#
_symmetry.space_group_name_H-M   'P 1'
#
loop_
_entity.id
_entity.type
_entity.pdbx_description
1 polymer ?
#
loop_
_entity_poly.entity_id
_entity_poly.type
_entity_poly.pdbx_seq_one_letter_code
_entity_poly.pdbx_strand_id
1 'polypeptide(L)'
;MPAVSSKTLILARSAVLLSLGFFLIKDPALVTTNRYVLVMAQAMEMPLVILQAENPLIGLSAILLSLLALADIPPLFSHNYIEFLDITGKSPN
;
A
#
# COMPACT_ATOMS: atom_id res chain seq x y z
N MET A 1 2.06 -9.00 -25.77
CA MET A 1 0.84 -8.82 -24.96
C MET A 1 1.18 -7.78 -23.89
N PRO A 2 0.53 -6.61 -23.80
CA PRO A 2 0.81 -5.69 -22.70
C PRO A 2 0.23 -6.34 -21.43
N ALA A 3 1.06 -7.09 -20.70
CA ALA A 3 0.56 -8.07 -19.73
C ALA A 3 -0.14 -7.43 -18.53
N VAL A 4 0.10 -6.15 -18.22
CA VAL A 4 -0.64 -5.38 -17.21
C VAL A 4 -0.60 -3.89 -17.61
N SER A 5 -1.75 -3.22 -17.68
CA SER A 5 -1.80 -1.76 -17.83
C SER A 5 -1.33 -1.09 -16.53
N SER A 6 -0.53 -0.01 -16.60
CA SER A 6 -0.02 0.70 -15.42
C SER A 6 -1.13 1.11 -14.45
N LYS A 7 -2.32 1.46 -14.97
CA LYS A 7 -3.50 1.78 -14.16
C LYS A 7 -4.00 0.56 -13.36
N THR A 8 -3.98 -0.63 -13.95
CA THR A 8 -4.36 -1.88 -13.28
C THR A 8 -3.40 -2.21 -12.15
N LEU A 9 -2.09 -1.98 -12.35
CA LEU A 9 -1.09 -2.20 -11.31
C LEU A 9 -1.26 -1.23 -10.12
N ILE A 10 -1.50 0.05 -10.41
CA ILE A 10 -1.75 1.08 -9.39
C ILE A 10 -3.03 0.75 -8.61
N LEU A 11 -4.10 0.34 -9.30
CA LEU A 11 -5.35 -0.05 -8.66
C LEU A 11 -5.16 -1.28 -7.76
N ALA A 12 -4.46 -2.30 -8.24
CA ALA A 12 -4.17 -3.50 -7.46
C ALA A 12 -3.35 -3.17 -6.20
N ARG A 13 -2.32 -2.32 -6.32
CA ARG A 13 -1.52 -1.86 -5.18
C ARG A 13 -2.37 -1.09 -4.16
N SER A 14 -3.17 -0.12 -4.61
CA SER A 14 -4.04 0.67 -3.74
C SER A 14 -5.05 -0.21 -2.99
N ALA A 15 -5.65 -1.19 -3.68
CA ALA A 15 -6.57 -2.15 -3.05
C ALA A 15 -5.88 -3.01 -1.98
N VAL A 16 -4.66 -3.48 -2.24
CA VAL A 16 -3.85 -4.22 -1.26
C VAL A 16 -3.55 -3.34 -0.05
N LEU A 17 -3.10 -2.10 -0.25
CA LEU A 17 -2.78 -1.18 0.84
C LEU A 17 -4.00 -0.87 1.72
N LEU A 18 -5.17 -0.64 1.12
CA LEU A 18 -6.42 -0.43 1.87
C LEU A 18 -6.84 -1.67 2.66
N SER A 19 -6.73 -2.85 2.05
CA SER A 19 -7.05 -4.10 2.75
C SER A 19 -6.12 -4.33 3.95
N LEU A 20 -4.82 -4.02 3.80
CA LEU A 20 -3.82 -4.18 4.85
C LEU A 20 -4.07 -3.18 5.99
N GLY A 21 -4.37 -1.92 5.66
CA GLY A 21 -4.79 -0.91 6.63
C GLY A 21 -6.05 -1.31 7.40
N PHE A 22 -7.05 -1.85 6.71
CA PHE A 22 -8.28 -2.37 7.35
C PHE A 22 -7.98 -3.52 8.32
N PHE A 23 -7.16 -4.49 7.92
CA PHE A 23 -6.79 -5.61 8.80
C PHE A 23 -5.99 -5.15 10.03
N LEU A 24 -5.07 -4.18 9.88
CA LEU A 24 -4.33 -3.61 11.00
C LEU A 24 -5.23 -2.94 12.05
N ILE A 25 -6.34 -2.32 11.62
CA ILE A 25 -7.31 -1.71 12.54
C ILE A 25 -8.20 -2.77 13.20
N LYS A 26 -8.63 -3.78 12.45
CA LYS A 26 -9.58 -4.79 12.95
C LYS A 26 -8.93 -5.83 13.84
N ASP A 27 -7.85 -6.42 13.38
CA ASP A 27 -7.10 -7.44 14.10
C ASP A 27 -5.69 -7.55 13.49
N PRO A 28 -4.69 -6.85 14.07
CA PRO A 28 -3.34 -6.85 13.52
C PRO A 28 -2.65 -8.22 13.65
N ALA A 29 -3.16 -9.13 14.50
CA ALA A 29 -2.60 -10.48 14.62
C ALA A 29 -2.86 -11.30 13.35
N LEU A 30 -3.94 -11.03 12.61
CA LEU A 30 -4.21 -11.69 11.33
C LEU A 30 -3.13 -11.40 10.27
N VAL A 31 -2.47 -10.25 10.37
CA VAL A 31 -1.38 -9.87 9.46
C VAL A 31 -0.10 -10.61 9.84
N THR A 32 0.28 -10.62 11.13
CA THR A 32 1.56 -11.20 11.57
C THR A 32 1.56 -12.73 11.63
N THR A 33 0.39 -13.34 11.84
CA THR A 33 0.26 -14.81 11.86
C THR A 33 0.04 -15.42 10.48
N ASN A 34 -0.06 -14.59 9.44
CA ASN A 34 -0.18 -15.06 8.08
C ASN A 34 1.09 -15.81 7.66
N ARG A 35 0.95 -17.02 7.08
CA ARG A 35 2.07 -17.87 6.65
C ARG A 35 3.04 -17.17 5.71
N TYR A 36 2.54 -16.33 4.80
CA TYR A 36 3.40 -15.57 3.89
C TYR A 36 4.27 -14.56 4.63
N VAL A 37 3.67 -13.87 5.61
CA VAL A 37 4.37 -12.89 6.45
C VAL A 37 5.38 -13.59 7.34
N LEU A 38 5.03 -14.75 7.91
CA LEU A 38 5.94 -15.55 8.74
C LEU A 38 7.16 -16.05 7.96
N VAL A 39 6.94 -16.61 6.75
CA VAL A 39 8.06 -17.06 5.91
C VAL A 39 8.94 -15.90 5.50
N MET A 40 8.36 -14.75 5.15
CA MET A 40 9.13 -13.54 4.82
C MET A 40 9.92 -13.03 6.02
N ALA A 41 9.30 -12.96 7.21
CA ALA A 41 9.96 -12.53 8.44
C ALA A 41 11.11 -13.47 8.82
N GLN A 42 10.91 -14.79 8.69
CA GLN A 42 11.97 -15.78 8.91
C GLN A 42 13.10 -15.64 7.89
N ALA A 43 12.78 -15.42 6.62
CA ALA A 43 13.78 -15.20 5.57
C ALA A 43 14.57 -13.89 5.78
N MET A 44 13.99 -12.91 6.47
CA MET A 44 14.62 -11.65 6.84
C MET A 44 15.25 -11.69 8.25
N GLU A 45 15.33 -12.86 8.89
CA GLU A 45 15.82 -13.04 10.28
C GLU A 45 15.15 -12.10 11.30
N MET A 46 13.90 -11.71 11.05
CA MET A 46 13.17 -10.80 11.93
C MET A 46 12.57 -11.55 13.12
N PRO A 47 12.62 -10.97 14.34
CA PRO A 47 11.93 -11.56 15.49
C PRO A 47 10.42 -11.57 15.23
N LEU A 48 9.76 -12.69 15.57
CA LEU A 48 8.30 -12.76 15.49
C LEU A 48 7.70 -11.81 16.52
N VAL A 49 7.19 -10.68 16.05
CA VAL A 49 6.45 -9.73 16.87
C VAL A 49 4.96 -10.01 16.72
N ILE A 50 4.31 -10.37 17.83
CA ILE A 50 2.85 -10.43 17.89
C ILE A 50 2.37 -9.00 18.12
N LEU A 51 1.76 -8.42 17.10
CA LEU A 51 1.18 -7.09 17.17
C LEU A 51 -0.04 -7.11 18.11
N GLN A 52 0.01 -6.29 19.17
CA GLN A 52 -1.10 -6.11 20.11
C GLN A 52 -1.97 -4.95 19.66
N ALA A 53 -3.29 -5.15 19.59
CA ALA A 53 -4.25 -4.12 19.11
C ALA A 53 -4.18 -2.79 19.87
N GLU A 54 -3.70 -2.80 21.11
CA GLU A 54 -3.58 -1.61 21.97
C GLU A 54 -2.38 -0.71 21.62
N ASN A 55 -1.48 -1.16 20.74
CA ASN A 55 -0.33 -0.38 20.36
C ASN A 55 -0.73 0.75 19.38
N PRO A 56 -0.61 2.04 19.77
CA PRO A 56 -1.02 3.16 18.94
C PRO A 56 -0.22 3.27 17.62
N LEU A 57 0.99 2.71 17.57
CA LEU A 57 1.80 2.67 16.35
C LEU A 57 1.13 1.85 15.23
N ILE A 58 0.33 0.84 15.59
CA ILE A 58 -0.42 0.04 14.62
C ILE A 58 -1.50 0.90 13.97
N GLY A 59 -2.26 1.64 14.78
CA GLY A 59 -3.27 2.59 14.28
C GLY A 59 -2.64 3.66 13.37
N LEU A 60 -1.50 4.22 13.78
CA LEU A 60 -0.74 5.16 12.95
C LEU A 60 -0.32 4.52 11.61
N SER A 61 0.21 3.30 11.65
CA SER A 61 0.62 2.58 10.43
C SER A 61 -0.56 2.33 9.48
N ALA A 62 -1.73 1.98 10.00
CA ALA A 62 -2.93 1.78 9.21
C ALA A 62 -3.40 3.08 8.52
N ILE A 63 -3.32 4.21 9.23
CA ILE A 63 -3.63 5.53 8.67
C ILE A 63 -2.64 5.87 7.55
N LEU A 64 -1.35 5.68 7.78
CA LEU A 64 -0.31 5.96 6.78
C LEU A 64 -0.48 5.10 5.51
N LEU A 65 -0.78 3.82 5.66
CA LEU A 65 -1.06 2.92 4.53
C LEU A 65 -2.32 3.35 3.77
N SER A 66 -3.36 3.80 4.48
CA SER A 66 -4.58 4.30 3.87
C SER A 66 -4.35 5.60 3.10
N LEU A 67 -3.55 6.52 3.66
CA LEU A 67 -3.14 7.76 2.98
C LEU A 67 -2.29 7.47 1.75
N LEU A 68 -1.38 6.50 1.83
CA LEU A 68 -0.57 6.08 0.69
C LEU A 68 -1.44 5.47 -0.42
N ALA A 69 -2.46 4.69 -0.06
CA ALA A 69 -3.42 4.18 -1.03
C ALA A 69 -4.29 5.29 -1.66
N LEU A 70 -4.60 6.34 -0.88
CA LEU A 70 -5.33 7.51 -1.37
C LEU A 70 -4.48 8.34 -2.34
N ALA A 71 -3.17 8.42 -2.12
CA ALA A 71 -2.22 9.08 -3.03
C ALA A 71 -2.12 8.38 -4.40
N ASP A 72 -2.56 7.13 -4.51
CA ASP A 72 -2.64 6.40 -5.78
C ASP A 72 -3.92 6.74 -6.58
N ILE A 73 -4.87 7.51 -6.03
CA ILE A 73 -6.11 7.92 -6.72
C ILE A 73 -5.86 8.91 -7.88
N PRO A 74 -5.11 10.01 -7.72
CA PRO A 74 -4.85 10.96 -8.81
C PRO A 74 -4.33 10.33 -10.14
N PRO A 75 -3.31 9.43 -10.14
CA PRO A 75 -2.83 8.82 -11.38
C PRO A 75 -3.83 7.84 -12.03
N LEU A 76 -4.85 7.37 -11.31
CA LEU A 76 -5.92 6.58 -11.92
C LEU A 76 -6.80 7.43 -12.85
N PHE A 77 -6.98 8.71 -12.53
CA PHE A 77 -7.78 9.65 -13.31
C PHE A 77 -6.99 10.38 -14.41
N SER A 78 -5.66 10.50 -14.29
CA SER A 78 -4.86 11.15 -15.32
C SER A 78 -4.73 10.28 -16.58
N HIS A 79 -4.84 10.87 -17.77
CA HIS A 79 -4.62 10.13 -19.02
C HIS A 79 -3.15 9.72 -19.20
N ASN A 80 -2.22 10.50 -18.63
CA ASN A 80 -0.80 10.20 -18.57
C ASN A 80 -0.24 10.45 -17.16
N TYR A 81 0.54 9.49 -16.64
CA TYR A 81 1.24 9.64 -15.36
C TYR A 81 2.35 10.71 -15.42
N ILE A 82 2.87 10.98 -16.62
CA ILE A 82 3.94 11.96 -16.89
C ILE A 82 3.42 13.41 -16.79
N GLU A 83 2.16 13.63 -17.15
CA GLU A 83 1.49 14.93 -17.09
C GLU A 83 1.24 15.38 -15.64
N PHE A 84 1.03 14.43 -14.72
CA PHE A 84 0.84 14.74 -13.30
C PHE A 84 2.15 15.09 -12.58
N LEU A 85 3.27 14.50 -13.00
CA LEU A 85 4.58 14.73 -12.39
C LEU A 85 5.33 15.94 -12.98
N ASP A 86 4.70 16.68 -13.92
CA ASP A 86 5.26 17.85 -14.62
C ASP A 86 6.70 17.64 -15.13
N ILE A 87 7.04 16.39 -15.48
CA ILE A 87 8.41 16.03 -15.92
C ILE A 87 8.63 16.41 -17.39
N THR A 88 7.54 16.71 -18.09
CA THR A 88 7.55 17.34 -19.41
C THR A 88 7.26 18.81 -19.21
N GLY A 89 8.29 19.65 -19.07
CA GLY A 89 8.20 21.11 -18.94
C GLY A 89 7.58 21.79 -20.17
N LYS A 90 6.34 21.45 -20.51
CA LYS A 90 5.55 22.11 -21.53
C LYS A 90 4.62 23.08 -20.81
N SER A 91 5.09 24.33 -20.72
CA SER A 91 4.32 25.49 -20.29
C SER A 91 2.90 25.44 -20.87
N PRO A 92 1.86 25.59 -20.04
CA PRO A 92 0.51 25.76 -20.57
C PRO A 92 0.47 27.07 -21.35
N ASN A 93 0.09 26.99 -22.63
CA ASN A 93 -0.41 28.13 -23.40
C ASN A 93 -1.85 28.42 -22.99
#